data_AF-A0A7K9DUA2-F1
#
_entry.id   AF-A0A7K9DUA2-F1
#
_cell.length_a   1.000
_cell.length_b   1.000
_cell.length_c   1.000
_cell.angle_alpha   90.00
_cell.angle_beta   90.00
_cell.angle_gamma   90.00
#
_symmetry.space_group_name_H-M   'P 1'
#
loop_
_entity.id
_entity.type
_entity.pdbx_description
1 polymer ?
#
loop_
_entity_poly.entity_id
_entity_poly.type
_entity_poly.pdbx_seq_one_letter_code
_entity_poly.pdbx_strand_id
1 'polypeptide(L)' 'RYEEHEHNCYTYALAFINSVRAARGEQHISKSEFTEKFVIPQTRRASKYITLHQELTANEFYIVPLPQQENTA' A
#
# COMPACT_ATOMS: atom_id res chain seq x y z
N ARG A 1 3.89 -30.64 -7.18
CA ARG A 1 2.54 -30.04 -7.01
C ARG A 1 2.75 -28.62 -6.48
N TYR A 2 2.08 -27.62 -7.04
CA TYR A 2 2.17 -26.22 -6.58
C TYR A 2 1.21 -25.98 -5.42
N GLU A 3 1.69 -25.33 -4.36
CA GLU A 3 0.95 -24.98 -3.13
C GLU A 3 0.78 -23.46 -3.12
N GLU A 4 -0.39 -22.97 -3.53
CA GLU A 4 -0.61 -21.53 -3.73
C GLU A 4 -0.37 -20.69 -2.48
N HIS A 5 -0.61 -21.25 -1.29
CA HIS A 5 -0.43 -20.54 -0.03
C HIS A 5 1.05 -20.38 0.36
N GLU A 6 1.89 -21.32 -0.07
CA GLU A 6 3.33 -21.38 0.25
C GLU A 6 4.22 -20.91 -0.89
N HIS A 7 3.74 -20.99 -2.14
CA HIS A 7 4.52 -20.72 -3.36
C HIS A 7 4.00 -19.52 -4.16
N ASN A 8 3.52 -18.48 -3.50
CA ASN A 8 3.05 -17.26 -4.17
C ASN A 8 4.08 -16.12 -4.16
N CYS A 9 3.78 -15.05 -4.89
CA CYS A 9 4.61 -13.85 -4.93
C CYS A 9 4.85 -13.24 -3.54
N TYR A 10 3.89 -13.39 -2.62
CA TYR A 10 4.00 -12.86 -1.26
C TYR A 10 5.05 -13.63 -0.46
N THR A 11 5.00 -14.96 -0.44
CA THR A 11 5.94 -15.79 0.32
C THR A 11 7.34 -15.68 -0.25
N TYR A 12 7.47 -15.61 -1.58
CA TYR A 12 8.74 -15.33 -2.25
C TYR A 12 9.33 -13.97 -1.82
N ALA A 13 8.56 -12.90 -1.91
CA ALA A 13 9.03 -11.56 -1.55
C ALA A 13 9.42 -11.47 -0.06
N LEU A 14 8.62 -12.06 0.82
CA LEU A 14 8.92 -12.11 2.26
C LEU A 14 10.19 -12.91 2.55
N ALA A 15 10.39 -14.05 1.89
CA ALA A 15 11.61 -14.85 2.02
C ALA A 15 12.85 -14.07 1.56
N PHE A 16 12.75 -13.35 0.43
CA PHE A 16 13.82 -12.48 -0.06
C PHE A 16 14.15 -11.36 0.93
N ILE A 17 13.15 -10.68 1.48
CA ILE A 17 13.36 -9.63 2.48
C ILE A 17 14.05 -10.21 3.72
N ASN A 18 13.59 -11.36 4.21
CA ASN A 18 14.18 -12.01 5.37
C ASN A 18 15.62 -12.49 5.12
N SER A 19 15.96 -12.94 3.91
CA SER A 19 17.35 -13.31 3.59
C SER A 19 18.29 -12.10 3.60
N VAL A 20 17.85 -10.95 3.08
CA VAL A 20 18.63 -9.70 3.15
C VAL A 20 18.80 -9.23 4.60
N ARG A 21 17.78 -9.41 5.44
CA ARG A 21 17.83 -9.06 6.87
C ARG A 21 18.77 -9.98 7.65
N ALA A 22 18.71 -11.28 7.40
CA ALA A 22 19.64 -12.25 7.98
C ALA A 22 21.09 -11.91 7.62
N ALA A 23 21.36 -11.52 6.38
CA ALA A 23 22.69 -11.09 5.94
C ALA A 23 23.20 -9.83 6.67
N ARG A 24 22.29 -9.03 7.25
CA ARG A 24 22.61 -7.84 8.07
C ARG A 24 22.63 -8.13 9.57
N GLY A 25 22.40 -9.39 9.99
CA GLY A 25 22.28 -9.77 11.40
C GLY A 25 20.96 -9.35 12.05
N GLU A 26 19.96 -8.97 11.26
CA GLU A 26 18.63 -8.61 11.76
C GLU A 26 17.72 -9.85 11.91
N GLN A 27 16.75 -9.76 12.81
CA GLN A 27 15.74 -10.81 12.99
C GLN A 27 14.78 -10.88 11.80
N HIS A 28 14.35 -12.10 11.49
CA HIS A 28 13.31 -12.34 10.50
C HIS A 28 11.98 -11.71 10.96
N ILE A 29 11.17 -11.27 9.99
CA ILE A 29 9.79 -10.87 10.23
C ILE A 29 8.81 -11.94 9.80
N SER A 30 7.77 -12.08 10.61
CA SER A 30 6.66 -12.97 10.32
C SER A 30 5.77 -12.41 9.21
N LYS A 31 4.97 -13.29 8.62
CA LYS A 31 3.91 -12.93 7.67
C LYS A 31 2.91 -11.92 8.26
N SER A 32 2.50 -12.08 9.52
CA SER A 32 1.58 -11.13 10.17
C SER A 32 2.21 -9.75 10.28
N GLU A 33 3.44 -9.71 10.82
CA GLU A 33 4.14 -8.45 11.07
C GLU A 33 4.44 -7.69 9.76
N PHE A 34 4.88 -8.41 8.72
CA PHE A 34 5.08 -7.80 7.40
C PHE A 34 3.78 -7.23 6.83
N THR A 35 2.68 -7.97 6.96
CA THR A 35 1.36 -7.56 6.47
C THR A 35 0.86 -6.32 7.18
N GLU A 36 0.93 -6.31 8.51
CA GLU A 36 0.45 -5.20 9.34
C GLU A 36 1.25 -3.92 9.11
N LYS A 37 2.59 -4.03 9.04
CA LYS A 37 3.46 -2.85 8.94
C LYS A 37 3.56 -2.28 7.53
N PHE A 38 3.54 -3.12 6.49
CA PHE A 38 3.88 -2.69 5.13
C PHE A 38 2.74 -2.85 4.13
N VAL A 39 1.94 -3.91 4.22
CA VAL A 39 0.91 -4.21 3.22
C VAL A 39 -0.38 -3.46 3.52
N ILE A 40 -0.94 -3.60 4.73
CA ILE A 40 -2.23 -3.00 5.12
C ILE A 40 -2.27 -1.48 4.89
N PRO A 41 -1.25 -0.69 5.28
CA PRO A 41 -1.28 0.75 5.07
C PRO A 41 -1.43 1.13 3.59
N GLN A 42 -0.72 0.43 2.70
CA GLN A 42 -0.77 0.69 1.26
C GLN A 42 -2.09 0.21 0.65
N THR A 43 -2.58 -0.96 1.06
CA THR A 43 -3.88 -1.48 0.60
C THR A 43 -5.03 -0.56 1.02
N ARG A 44 -4.98 0.01 2.23
CA ARG A 44 -5.97 1.02 2.68
C ARG A 44 -5.93 2.27 1.82
N ARG A 45 -4.75 2.76 1.45
CA ARG A 45 -4.61 3.92 0.55
C ARG A 45 -5.13 3.61 -0.85
N ALA A 46 -4.78 2.44 -1.38
CA ALA A 46 -5.27 1.97 -2.67
C ALA A 46 -6.79 1.84 -2.67
N SER A 47 -7.38 1.28 -1.62
CA SER A 47 -8.84 1.17 -1.46
C SER A 47 -9.51 2.55 -1.51
N LYS A 48 -9.02 3.54 -0.74
CA LYS A 48 -9.55 4.91 -0.78
C LYS A 48 -9.46 5.51 -2.19
N TYR A 49 -8.32 5.33 -2.86
CA TYR A 49 -8.11 5.83 -4.21
C TYR A 49 -9.07 5.17 -5.21
N ILE A 50 -9.21 3.85 -5.16
CA ILE A 50 -10.11 3.09 -6.04
C ILE A 50 -11.54 3.55 -5.85
N THR A 51 -12.02 3.67 -4.60
CA THR A 51 -13.37 4.16 -4.30
C THR A 51 -13.58 5.57 -4.84
N LEU A 52 -12.65 6.49 -4.58
CA LEU A 52 -12.74 7.86 -5.08
C LEU A 52 -12.76 7.90 -6.62
N HIS A 53 -11.87 7.15 -7.27
CA HIS A 53 -11.80 7.08 -8.73
C HIS A 53 -13.10 6.53 -9.33
N GLN A 54 -13.65 5.47 -8.75
CA GLN A 54 -14.93 4.90 -9.18
C GLN A 54 -16.05 5.92 -9.06
N GLU A 55 -16.13 6.64 -7.95
CA GLU A 55 -17.14 7.68 -7.73
C GLU A 55 -17.01 8.83 -8.74
N LEU A 56 -15.78 9.32 -8.95
CA LEU A 56 -15.45 10.36 -9.93
C LEU A 56 -15.74 9.96 -11.38
N THR A 57 -15.64 8.66 -11.69
CA THR A 57 -15.96 8.14 -13.03
C THR A 57 -17.46 7.99 -13.23
N ALA A 58 -18.20 7.68 -12.16
CA ALA A 58 -19.64 7.41 -12.22
C ALA A 58 -20.50 8.68 -12.25
N ASN A 59 -20.01 9.81 -11.74
CA ASN A 59 -20.77 11.06 -11.66
C ASN A 59 -19.99 12.24 -12.24
N GLU A 60 -20.70 13.30 -12.65
CA GLU A 60 -20.06 14.55 -13.09
C GLU A 60 -19.67 15.41 -11.89
N PHE A 61 -18.42 15.89 -11.86
CA PHE A 61 -17.91 16.80 -10.84
C PHE A 61 -17.23 17.99 -11.49
N TYR A 62 -17.27 19.14 -10.81
CA TYR A 62 -16.53 20.34 -11.19
C TYR A 62 -15.66 20.82 -10.02
N ILE A 63 -14.47 21.33 -10.33
CA ILE A 63 -13.55 21.87 -9.32
C ILE A 63 -13.83 23.37 -9.19
N VAL A 64 -14.25 23.81 -8.01
CA VAL A 64 -14.42 25.23 -7.72
C VAL A 64 -13.05 25.84 -7.41
N PRO A 65 -12.62 26.91 -8.12
CA PRO A 65 -11.42 27.65 -7.76
C PRO A 65 -11.57 28.22 -6.34
N LEU A 66 -10.62 27.93 -5.46
CA LEU A 66 -10.58 28.59 -4.16
C LEU A 66 -10.24 30.08 -4.38
N PRO A 67 -10.92 31.02 -3.69
CA PRO A 67 -10.55 32.42 -3.75
C PRO A 67 -9.09 32.54 -3.29
N GLN A 68 -8.25 33.19 -4.11
CA GLN A 68 -6.89 33.52 -3.71
C GLN A 68 -6.99 34.30 -2.40
N GLN A 69 -6.40 33.77 -1.32
CA GLN A 69 -6.22 34.55 -0.10
C GLN A 69 -5.36 35.75 -0.49
N GLU A 70 -5.99 36.93 -0.55
CA GLU A 70 -5.26 38.19 -0.62
C GLU A 70 -4.38 38.24 0.63
N ASN A 71 -3.10 37.92 0.47
CA ASN A 71 -2.07 38.36 1.41
C ASN A 71 -2.00 39.88 1.30
N THR A 72 -2.86 40.57 2.03
CA THR A 72 -2.65 41.98 2.34
C THR A 72 -1.45 42.07 3.28
N ALA A 73 -0.37 42.61 2.72
CA ALA A 73 0.87 42.98 3.42
C ALA A 73 0.63 44.09 4.45
#